data_AF-D3EH33-F1
#
_entry.id   AF-D3EH33-F1
#
_cell.length_a   1.000
_cell.length_b   1.000
_cell.length_c   1.000
_cell.angle_alpha   90.00
_cell.angle_beta   90.00
_cell.angle_gamma   90.00
#
_symmetry.space_group_name_H-M   'P 1'
#
loop_
_entity.id
_entity.type
_entity.pdbx_description
1 polymer ?
#
loop_
_entity_poly.entity_id
_entity_poly.type
_entity_poly.pdbx_seq_one_letter_code
_entity_poly.pdbx_strand_id
1 'polypeptide(L)'
;MKYIRTIMMIVGGICLLGIGCTVQKQESEITLSELKQSDNNIRVPHNDRLHMSTDQRWVEEEGHQSDLIRLQWTAERAKPAIVWLDEKGMNKTAIISHDKANNPDQHDHKHISFETTMSPTGEYPNQLFTRFEIPYDTDVSEIRTHSSNFNVMNGILRVAGEKGTNRDIQFSVAGKENETITRWALRADSSEEPGDNSGADMQFVRYDDDGNVVDSPLTIKRSSGNVGLGTNDPDTKLDVNGDMLRIRDKFTPASSTVACSQGQIAWDDDYVYVCVTENKWKRTELSSW
;
A
#
# COMPACT_ATOMS: atom_id res chain seq x y z
N MET A 1 -14.16 -72.45 -36.17
CA MET A 1 -15.13 -71.62 -36.93
C MET A 1 -14.44 -70.30 -37.29
N LYS A 2 -14.62 -69.66 -38.46
CA LYS A 2 -15.84 -69.06 -39.07
C LYS A 2 -16.50 -68.03 -38.12
N TYR A 3 -16.81 -66.78 -38.45
CA TYR A 3 -16.43 -65.79 -39.49
C TYR A 3 -16.58 -64.38 -38.79
N ILE A 4 -16.71 -63.15 -39.33
CA ILE A 4 -17.02 -62.55 -40.67
C ILE A 4 -16.20 -61.24 -40.87
N ARG A 5 -16.01 -60.91 -42.15
CA ARG A 5 -15.75 -59.61 -42.85
C ARG A 5 -16.39 -58.34 -42.23
N THR A 6 -15.92 -57.12 -42.53
CA THR A 6 -15.97 -56.47 -43.88
C THR A 6 -14.75 -55.61 -44.24
N ILE A 7 -14.44 -55.58 -45.54
CA ILE A 7 -13.48 -54.69 -46.21
C ILE A 7 -14.27 -53.81 -47.18
N MET A 8 -13.88 -52.54 -47.34
CA MET A 8 -14.16 -51.81 -48.58
C MET A 8 -12.93 -50.99 -49.00
N MET A 9 -12.33 -51.35 -50.13
CA MET A 9 -11.47 -50.47 -50.93
C MET A 9 -12.31 -49.91 -52.07
N ILE A 10 -12.02 -48.68 -52.51
CA ILE A 10 -11.88 -48.35 -53.94
C ILE A 10 -11.21 -46.98 -54.09
N VAL A 11 -10.13 -46.99 -54.88
CA VAL A 11 -9.65 -46.02 -55.90
C VAL A 11 -9.96 -44.52 -55.71
N GLY A 12 -8.91 -43.70 -55.85
CA GLY A 12 -9.01 -42.24 -55.72
C GLY A 12 -9.63 -41.51 -56.93
N GLY A 13 -9.98 -40.24 -56.70
CA GLY A 13 -10.41 -39.30 -57.74
C GLY A 13 -9.56 -38.03 -57.71
N ILE A 14 -9.11 -37.59 -58.88
CA ILE A 14 -8.45 -36.29 -59.06
C ILE A 14 -9.53 -35.21 -59.14
N CYS A 15 -9.34 -34.09 -58.43
CA CYS A 15 -10.02 -32.83 -58.74
C CYS A 15 -9.00 -31.68 -58.66
N LEU A 16 -9.16 -30.66 -59.50
CA LEU A 16 -8.14 -29.65 -59.79
C LEU A 16 -8.34 -28.34 -59.02
N LEU A 17 -7.22 -27.63 -58.84
CA LEU A 17 -7.10 -26.17 -58.75
C LEU A 17 -7.88 -25.45 -57.63
N GLY A 18 -7.19 -25.18 -56.53
CA GLY A 18 -7.51 -24.09 -55.58
C GLY A 18 -6.22 -23.43 -55.11
N ILE A 19 -6.09 -22.11 -55.28
CA ILE A 19 -4.88 -21.37 -54.87
C ILE A 19 -4.97 -21.06 -53.37
N GLY A 20 -3.98 -21.50 -52.59
CA GLY A 20 -3.89 -21.21 -51.17
C GLY A 20 -2.58 -21.67 -50.55
N CYS A 21 -1.59 -20.77 -50.44
CA CYS A 21 -0.36 -21.05 -49.69
C CYS A 21 -0.60 -20.96 -48.19
N THR A 22 -1.16 -22.02 -47.59
CA THR A 22 -1.19 -22.19 -46.14
C THR A 22 0.21 -22.52 -45.63
N VAL A 23 0.95 -21.51 -45.16
CA VAL A 23 2.19 -21.74 -44.40
C VAL A 23 1.80 -22.32 -43.05
N GLN A 24 1.79 -23.65 -42.94
CA GLN A 24 1.87 -24.30 -41.63
C GLN A 24 3.24 -23.98 -41.05
N LYS A 25 3.30 -22.95 -40.20
CA LYS A 25 4.45 -22.73 -39.32
C LYS A 25 4.44 -23.84 -38.29
N GLN A 26 5.12 -24.95 -38.62
CA GLN A 26 5.34 -26.06 -37.70
C GLN A 26 6.20 -25.53 -36.54
N GLU A 27 5.59 -25.35 -35.37
CA GLU A 27 6.33 -25.00 -34.16
C GLU A 27 7.12 -26.23 -33.74
N SER A 28 8.44 -26.14 -33.89
CA SER A 28 9.37 -27.18 -33.46
C SER A 28 9.51 -27.12 -31.94
N GLU A 29 8.89 -28.07 -31.24
CA GLU A 29 9.23 -28.33 -29.84
C GLU A 29 10.70 -28.76 -29.76
N ILE A 30 11.56 -27.84 -29.29
CA ILE A 30 12.96 -28.15 -29.03
C ILE A 30 13.00 -29.03 -27.77
N THR A 31 13.13 -30.33 -27.98
CA THR A 31 13.31 -31.27 -26.87
C THR A 31 14.68 -31.05 -26.22
N LEU A 32 14.72 -31.12 -24.88
CA LEU A 32 15.86 -30.69 -24.07
C LEU A 32 17.19 -31.40 -24.42
N SER A 33 17.10 -32.57 -25.08
CA SER A 33 18.21 -33.35 -25.62
C SER A 33 19.07 -32.66 -26.68
N GLU A 34 18.58 -31.61 -27.35
CA GLU A 34 19.35 -30.89 -28.38
C GLU A 34 20.07 -29.64 -27.85
N LEU A 35 19.80 -29.22 -26.61
CA LEU A 35 20.54 -28.15 -25.96
C LEU A 35 21.96 -28.63 -25.62
N LYS A 36 22.94 -28.19 -26.42
CA LYS A 36 24.35 -28.25 -26.03
C LYS A 36 24.60 -27.36 -24.81
N GLN A 37 24.55 -27.97 -23.63
CA GLN A 37 24.87 -27.34 -22.35
C GLN A 37 26.38 -27.03 -22.26
N SER A 38 26.81 -25.95 -22.91
CA SER A 38 28.05 -25.26 -22.62
C SER A 38 27.76 -24.10 -21.67
N ASP A 39 28.44 -24.09 -20.52
CA ASP A 39 28.17 -23.28 -19.33
C ASP A 39 26.87 -23.65 -18.58
N ASN A 40 26.80 -23.29 -17.30
CA ASN A 40 25.66 -23.57 -16.40
C ASN A 40 24.41 -22.69 -16.68
N ASN A 41 24.22 -22.25 -17.92
CA ASN A 41 23.22 -21.25 -18.31
C ASN A 41 22.24 -21.82 -19.34
N ILE A 42 20.94 -21.70 -19.09
CA ILE A 42 19.93 -21.84 -20.15
C ILE A 42 19.80 -20.49 -20.85
N ARG A 43 20.14 -20.44 -22.14
CA ARG A 43 20.00 -19.22 -22.98
C ARG A 43 18.89 -19.44 -24.02
N VAL A 44 17.83 -18.64 -23.91
CA VAL A 44 16.78 -18.55 -24.94
C VAL A 44 17.32 -17.76 -26.14
N PRO A 45 17.05 -18.14 -27.40
CA PRO A 45 17.44 -17.35 -28.57
C PRO A 45 16.76 -15.97 -28.62
N HIS A 46 17.28 -15.08 -29.47
CA HIS A 46 16.79 -13.70 -29.57
C HIS A 46 15.32 -13.64 -30.05
N ASN A 47 14.46 -13.05 -29.21
CA ASN A 47 13.00 -12.93 -29.37
C ASN A 47 12.18 -14.23 -29.27
N ASP A 48 12.81 -15.37 -28.99
CA ASP A 48 12.11 -16.59 -28.57
C ASP A 48 11.67 -16.50 -27.10
N ARG A 49 10.89 -17.49 -26.64
CA ARG A 49 10.28 -17.51 -25.31
C ARG A 49 10.64 -18.79 -24.57
N LEU A 50 10.96 -18.68 -23.28
CA LEU A 50 10.87 -19.81 -22.36
C LEU A 50 9.40 -20.01 -21.97
N HIS A 51 8.84 -21.16 -22.31
CA HIS A 51 7.49 -21.56 -21.91
C HIS A 51 7.61 -22.68 -20.86
N MET A 52 6.94 -22.51 -19.73
CA MET A 52 6.91 -23.49 -18.62
C MET A 52 5.45 -23.70 -18.22
N SER A 53 5.03 -24.95 -18.09
CA SER A 53 3.64 -25.35 -17.84
C SER A 53 3.57 -26.73 -17.17
N THR A 54 2.43 -27.05 -16.57
CA THR A 54 2.09 -28.38 -16.05
C THR A 54 0.59 -28.61 -16.12
N ASP A 55 0.17 -29.87 -16.15
CA ASP A 55 -1.20 -30.33 -15.90
C ASP A 55 -1.38 -30.91 -14.48
N GLN A 56 -0.29 -30.98 -13.69
CA GLN A 56 -0.33 -31.37 -12.28
C GLN A 56 -1.30 -30.48 -11.49
N ARG A 57 -2.22 -31.14 -10.78
CA ARG A 57 -3.18 -30.47 -9.90
C ARG A 57 -2.57 -30.26 -8.53
N TRP A 58 -3.06 -29.24 -7.82
CA TRP A 58 -2.81 -29.12 -6.39
C TRP A 58 -3.41 -30.31 -5.64
N VAL A 59 -2.65 -30.83 -4.66
CA VAL A 59 -3.05 -31.94 -3.80
C VAL A 59 -2.90 -31.50 -2.34
N GLU A 60 -3.98 -31.55 -1.58
CA GLU A 60 -4.03 -31.07 -0.20
C GLU A 60 -3.00 -31.75 0.71
N GLU A 61 -2.81 -33.07 0.54
CA GLU A 61 -1.82 -33.88 1.26
C GLU A 61 -0.36 -33.51 0.93
N GLU A 62 -0.11 -32.85 -0.21
CA GLU A 62 1.22 -32.33 -0.61
C GLU A 62 1.44 -30.88 -0.16
N GLY A 63 0.40 -30.19 0.34
CA GLY A 63 0.45 -28.78 0.72
C GLY A 63 0.86 -27.87 -0.44
N HIS A 64 1.64 -26.82 -0.18
CA HIS A 64 2.12 -25.91 -1.22
C HIS A 64 3.17 -26.51 -2.18
N GLN A 65 3.54 -27.79 -2.06
CA GLN A 65 4.64 -28.39 -2.82
C GLN A 65 4.37 -28.58 -4.33
N SER A 66 3.21 -28.19 -4.86
CA SER A 66 2.91 -28.22 -6.30
C SER A 66 3.61 -27.11 -7.12
N ASP A 67 4.58 -26.40 -6.54
CA ASP A 67 5.32 -25.28 -7.16
C ASP A 67 6.07 -25.66 -8.46
N LEU A 68 5.68 -25.00 -9.56
CA LEU A 68 6.28 -25.10 -10.90
C LEU A 68 7.74 -24.63 -10.99
N ILE A 69 8.10 -23.58 -10.24
CA ILE A 69 9.42 -22.93 -10.30
C ILE A 69 9.90 -22.72 -8.87
N ARG A 70 10.96 -23.44 -8.49
CA ARG A 70 11.53 -23.42 -7.14
C ARG A 70 12.90 -22.74 -7.17
N LEU A 71 13.03 -21.62 -6.47
CA LEU A 71 14.31 -20.94 -6.26
C LEU A 71 14.81 -21.26 -4.84
N GLN A 72 15.63 -22.31 -4.73
CA GLN A 72 16.01 -22.88 -3.44
C GLN A 72 17.33 -22.32 -2.89
N TRP A 73 17.34 -22.00 -1.59
CA TRP A 73 18.57 -21.85 -0.80
C TRP A 73 19.25 -23.22 -0.63
N THR A 74 20.41 -23.41 -1.26
CA THR A 74 21.18 -24.66 -1.22
C THR A 74 22.37 -24.63 -0.26
N ALA A 75 22.65 -23.48 0.36
CA ALA A 75 23.72 -23.26 1.32
C ALA A 75 23.40 -22.07 2.25
N GLU A 76 24.12 -21.92 3.37
CA GLU A 76 24.03 -20.73 4.21
C GLU A 76 24.42 -19.47 3.40
N ARG A 77 23.70 -18.35 3.63
CA ARG A 77 23.85 -17.07 2.90
C ARG A 77 23.59 -17.15 1.38
N ALA A 78 23.04 -18.26 0.87
CA ALA A 78 22.55 -18.31 -0.50
C ALA A 78 21.47 -17.25 -0.75
N LYS A 79 21.38 -16.75 -1.99
CA LYS A 79 20.44 -15.70 -2.40
C LYS A 79 19.74 -16.08 -3.71
N PRO A 80 18.66 -16.88 -3.68
CA PRO A 80 17.79 -17.05 -4.83
C PRO A 80 17.30 -15.69 -5.31
N ALA A 81 17.46 -15.42 -6.60
CA ALA A 81 17.15 -14.14 -7.20
C ALA A 81 16.69 -14.30 -8.65
N ILE A 82 15.76 -13.42 -9.07
CA ILE A 82 15.48 -13.13 -10.47
C ILE A 82 16.07 -11.74 -10.76
N VAL A 83 16.99 -11.63 -11.71
CA VAL A 83 17.75 -10.40 -11.97
C VAL A 83 17.63 -10.02 -13.44
N TRP A 84 17.32 -8.75 -13.69
CA TRP A 84 17.30 -8.15 -15.02
C TRP A 84 18.56 -7.32 -15.24
N LEU A 85 19.16 -7.44 -16.41
CA LEU A 85 20.43 -6.80 -16.79
C LEU A 85 20.24 -5.97 -18.06
N ASP A 86 21.11 -4.97 -18.27
CA ASP A 86 21.16 -4.19 -19.51
C ASP A 86 21.95 -4.90 -20.63
N GLU A 87 22.08 -4.24 -21.78
CA GLU A 87 22.78 -4.76 -22.96
C GLU A 87 24.29 -4.98 -22.75
N LYS A 88 24.84 -4.55 -21.61
CA LYS A 88 26.24 -4.75 -21.21
C LYS A 88 26.39 -5.82 -20.12
N GLY A 89 25.29 -6.43 -19.67
CA GLY A 89 25.30 -7.39 -18.57
C GLY A 89 25.40 -6.76 -17.18
N MET A 90 24.98 -5.50 -17.02
CA MET A 90 24.91 -4.84 -15.71
C MET A 90 23.49 -4.91 -15.16
N ASN A 91 23.33 -5.37 -13.91
CA ASN A 91 22.04 -5.45 -13.21
C ASN A 91 21.28 -4.10 -13.23
N LYS A 92 19.95 -4.14 -13.29
CA LYS A 92 19.04 -2.98 -13.22
C LYS A 92 17.91 -3.13 -12.21
N THR A 93 17.28 -4.30 -12.18
CA THR A 93 16.27 -4.64 -11.18
C THR A 93 16.46 -6.07 -10.73
N ALA A 94 15.96 -6.39 -9.54
CA ALA A 94 15.93 -7.76 -9.04
C ALA A 94 14.71 -8.01 -8.14
N ILE A 95 14.34 -9.28 -8.04
CA ILE A 95 13.55 -9.83 -6.94
C ILE A 95 14.49 -10.81 -6.23
N ILE A 96 14.77 -10.58 -4.95
CA ILE A 96 15.73 -11.38 -4.17
C ILE A 96 15.05 -11.81 -2.87
N SER A 97 15.34 -13.01 -2.38
CA SER A 97 14.94 -13.41 -1.02
C SER A 97 16.12 -13.99 -0.26
N HIS A 98 16.36 -13.54 0.97
CA HIS A 98 17.48 -14.02 1.79
C HIS A 98 17.29 -13.82 3.29
N ASP A 99 17.85 -14.73 4.08
CA ASP A 99 17.95 -14.58 5.54
C ASP A 99 19.07 -13.61 5.93
N LYS A 100 20.24 -13.75 5.31
CA LYS A 100 21.50 -13.19 5.81
C LYS A 100 22.00 -12.03 4.97
N ALA A 101 22.59 -11.04 5.61
CA ALA A 101 23.27 -9.93 4.94
C ALA A 101 24.47 -10.41 4.09
N ASN A 102 24.94 -9.55 3.17
CA ASN A 102 26.19 -9.83 2.44
C ASN A 102 27.42 -9.66 3.36
N ASN A 103 27.35 -8.75 4.34
CA ASN A 103 28.35 -8.59 5.38
C ASN A 103 28.16 -9.66 6.49
N PRO A 104 29.18 -10.47 6.84
CA PRO A 104 29.12 -11.40 7.97
C PRO A 104 28.82 -10.73 9.32
N ASP A 105 29.29 -9.50 9.54
CA ASP A 105 29.17 -8.78 10.82
C ASP A 105 27.84 -8.02 10.98
N GLN A 106 26.98 -8.03 9.95
CA GLN A 106 25.63 -7.48 9.99
C GLN A 106 24.64 -8.55 10.44
N HIS A 107 23.64 -8.16 11.25
CA HIS A 107 22.56 -9.04 11.68
C HIS A 107 21.81 -9.69 10.50
N ASP A 108 21.23 -10.86 10.75
CA ASP A 108 20.34 -11.51 9.79
C ASP A 108 19.08 -10.66 9.61
N HIS A 109 18.65 -10.46 8.36
CA HIS A 109 17.55 -9.59 7.98
C HIS A 109 16.65 -10.29 6.96
N LYS A 110 15.79 -11.19 7.44
CA LYS A 110 14.88 -12.02 6.65
C LYS A 110 13.85 -11.19 5.88
N HIS A 111 13.97 -11.14 4.55
CA HIS A 111 12.97 -10.52 3.68
C HIS A 111 13.05 -11.02 2.24
N ILE A 112 11.93 -10.84 1.52
CA ILE A 112 11.93 -10.75 0.05
C ILE A 112 11.93 -9.27 -0.35
N SER A 113 12.85 -8.88 -1.24
CA SER A 113 13.02 -7.52 -1.75
C SER A 113 12.59 -7.41 -3.22
N PHE A 114 12.07 -6.23 -3.57
CA PHE A 114 12.06 -5.72 -4.94
C PHE A 114 13.10 -4.59 -5.01
N GLU A 115 14.12 -4.78 -5.83
CA GLU A 115 15.30 -3.91 -5.88
C GLU A 115 15.41 -3.22 -7.24
N THR A 116 15.83 -1.95 -7.23
CA THR A 116 16.13 -1.20 -8.45
C THR A 116 17.41 -0.39 -8.30
N THR A 117 18.17 -0.25 -9.38
CA THR A 117 19.44 0.46 -9.33
C THR A 117 19.30 1.92 -8.93
N MET A 118 20.16 2.36 -8.02
CA MET A 118 20.37 3.77 -7.69
C MET A 118 20.85 4.56 -8.90
N SER A 119 20.53 5.86 -8.93
CA SER A 119 20.85 6.77 -10.05
C SER A 119 22.32 6.66 -10.49
N PRO A 120 22.62 6.63 -11.80
CA PRO A 120 24.01 6.65 -12.31
C PRO A 120 24.82 7.87 -11.87
N THR A 121 24.17 8.92 -11.37
CA THR A 121 24.77 10.16 -10.83
C THR A 121 24.64 10.30 -9.30
N GLY A 122 24.13 9.27 -8.61
CA GLY A 122 24.00 9.26 -7.16
C GLY A 122 25.26 8.76 -6.42
N GLU A 123 25.17 8.72 -5.09
CA GLU A 123 26.26 8.29 -4.19
C GLU A 123 26.65 6.81 -4.34
N TYR A 124 25.66 5.94 -4.67
CA TYR A 124 25.84 4.49 -4.85
C TYR A 124 25.54 4.08 -6.32
N PRO A 125 26.24 4.63 -7.32
CA PRO A 125 25.74 4.68 -8.69
C PRO A 125 25.63 3.30 -9.33
N ASN A 126 24.46 2.99 -9.89
CA ASN A 126 24.12 1.71 -10.53
C ASN A 126 24.13 0.49 -9.58
N GLN A 127 24.19 0.66 -8.26
CA GLN A 127 24.04 -0.45 -7.31
C GLN A 127 22.55 -0.77 -7.12
N LEU A 128 22.18 -2.06 -7.03
CA LEU A 128 20.83 -2.48 -6.62
C LEU A 128 20.59 -2.08 -5.17
N PHE A 129 19.42 -1.51 -4.91
CA PHE A 129 18.93 -1.16 -3.57
C PHE A 129 17.47 -1.60 -3.45
N THR A 130 17.10 -2.16 -2.30
CA THR A 130 15.71 -2.41 -1.89
C THR A 130 14.87 -1.15 -2.07
N ARG A 131 13.71 -1.28 -2.71
CA ARG A 131 12.68 -0.23 -2.81
C ARG A 131 11.44 -0.58 -2.02
N PHE A 132 11.12 -1.86 -1.97
CA PHE A 132 9.99 -2.45 -1.28
C PHE A 132 10.43 -3.81 -0.74
N GLU A 133 10.08 -4.11 0.50
CA GLU A 133 10.39 -5.39 1.15
C GLU A 133 9.19 -5.94 1.94
N ILE A 134 9.13 -7.26 2.02
CA ILE A 134 8.21 -8.00 2.88
C ILE A 134 9.05 -8.93 3.76
N PRO A 135 9.15 -8.67 5.07
CA PRO A 135 9.72 -9.62 6.03
C PRO A 135 8.96 -10.96 6.06
N TYR A 136 9.64 -12.03 6.46
CA TYR A 136 9.02 -13.36 6.64
C TYR A 136 9.44 -13.99 7.98
N ASP A 137 8.80 -15.12 8.33
CA ASP A 137 8.84 -15.76 9.66
C ASP A 137 8.27 -14.87 10.79
N THR A 138 7.23 -14.09 10.48
CA THR A 138 6.55 -13.15 11.40
C THR A 138 5.03 -13.29 11.32
N ASP A 139 4.33 -13.36 12.46
CA ASP A 139 2.85 -13.41 12.51
C ASP A 139 2.17 -12.18 11.88
N VAL A 140 2.82 -11.02 11.98
CA VAL A 140 2.46 -9.78 11.28
C VAL A 140 3.71 -9.29 10.55
N SER A 141 3.63 -9.14 9.22
CA SER A 141 4.73 -8.66 8.39
C SER A 141 4.62 -7.15 8.15
N GLU A 142 5.51 -6.38 8.78
CA GLU A 142 5.68 -4.95 8.51
C GLU A 142 6.29 -4.73 7.11
N ILE A 143 5.44 -4.53 6.11
CA ILE A 143 5.83 -4.24 4.73
C ILE A 143 6.45 -2.84 4.65
N ARG A 144 7.69 -2.73 4.15
CA ARG A 144 8.42 -1.45 4.14
C ARG A 144 8.74 -0.97 2.74
N THR A 145 8.97 0.34 2.63
CA THR A 145 9.55 0.96 1.43
C THR A 145 10.82 1.71 1.80
N HIS A 146 11.84 1.62 0.95
CA HIS A 146 13.19 2.14 1.19
C HIS A 146 13.57 3.12 0.08
N SER A 147 13.95 4.35 0.47
CA SER A 147 14.26 5.46 -0.45
C SER A 147 13.27 5.58 -1.62
N SER A 148 11.97 5.49 -1.32
CA SER A 148 10.87 5.36 -2.29
C SER A 148 9.60 6.06 -1.76
N ASN A 149 8.78 6.60 -2.67
CA ASN A 149 7.50 7.22 -2.33
C ASN A 149 6.34 6.35 -2.83
N PHE A 150 5.42 5.95 -1.94
CA PHE A 150 4.18 5.27 -2.35
C PHE A 150 3.18 6.29 -2.92
N ASN A 151 2.61 5.99 -4.10
CA ASN A 151 1.72 6.89 -4.84
C ASN A 151 0.51 6.13 -5.37
N VAL A 152 -0.71 6.57 -5.03
CA VAL A 152 -1.96 6.01 -5.57
C VAL A 152 -2.52 6.95 -6.64
N MET A 153 -2.27 6.65 -7.91
CA MET A 153 -2.77 7.45 -9.03
C MET A 153 -4.15 6.96 -9.49
N ASN A 154 -5.09 7.89 -9.69
CA ASN A 154 -6.45 7.63 -10.20
C ASN A 154 -7.26 6.59 -9.40
N GLY A 155 -6.92 6.36 -8.12
CA GLY A 155 -7.52 5.35 -7.25
C GLY A 155 -7.72 5.86 -5.82
N ILE A 156 -8.00 4.95 -4.90
CA ILE A 156 -8.28 5.26 -3.48
C ILE A 156 -7.31 4.48 -2.59
N LEU A 157 -6.56 5.17 -1.74
CA LEU A 157 -5.90 4.54 -0.59
C LEU A 157 -6.97 4.18 0.45
N ARG A 158 -7.06 2.90 0.84
CA ARG A 158 -8.07 2.38 1.75
C ARG A 158 -7.39 1.71 2.95
N VAL A 159 -7.70 2.20 4.15
CA VAL A 159 -7.57 1.42 5.38
C VAL A 159 -8.91 0.71 5.61
N ALA A 160 -8.88 -0.56 6.02
CA ALA A 160 -10.06 -1.36 6.29
C ALA A 160 -9.76 -2.35 7.41
N GLY A 161 -10.81 -2.66 8.18
CA GLY A 161 -10.81 -3.62 9.29
C GLY A 161 -12.24 -4.08 9.54
N GLU A 162 -12.44 -5.02 10.45
CA GLU A 162 -13.76 -5.53 10.81
C GLU A 162 -14.57 -4.49 11.61
N LYS A 163 -15.88 -4.74 11.80
CA LYS A 163 -16.67 -3.92 12.72
C LYS A 163 -16.14 -4.05 14.14
N GLY A 164 -16.28 -2.99 14.94
CA GLY A 164 -15.69 -2.93 16.28
C GLY A 164 -14.16 -2.79 16.31
N THR A 165 -13.49 -2.55 15.18
CA THR A 165 -12.03 -2.36 15.12
C THR A 165 -11.62 -0.91 14.85
N ASN A 166 -10.51 -0.49 15.48
CA ASN A 166 -9.85 0.78 15.14
C ASN A 166 -9.22 0.67 13.75
N ARG A 167 -9.44 1.67 12.90
CA ARG A 167 -8.92 1.76 11.53
C ARG A 167 -8.08 3.02 11.43
N ASP A 168 -6.78 2.85 11.58
CA ASP A 168 -5.82 3.94 11.78
C ASP A 168 -4.95 4.22 10.54
N ILE A 169 -4.62 5.49 10.33
CA ILE A 169 -3.40 5.93 9.65
C ILE A 169 -2.49 6.51 10.75
N GLN A 170 -1.38 5.83 11.02
CA GLN A 170 -0.49 6.17 12.13
C GLN A 170 0.73 6.97 11.68
N PHE A 171 1.17 7.90 12.54
CA PHE A 171 2.42 8.65 12.42
C PHE A 171 3.31 8.28 13.60
N SER A 172 4.42 7.61 13.30
CA SER A 172 5.25 6.92 14.29
C SER A 172 6.71 7.36 14.18
N VAL A 173 7.44 7.33 15.29
CA VAL A 173 8.90 7.51 15.32
C VAL A 173 9.54 6.14 15.14
N ALA A 174 10.45 6.01 14.18
CA ALA A 174 11.24 4.79 14.00
C ALA A 174 12.42 4.77 14.98
N GLY A 175 12.60 3.63 15.65
CA GLY A 175 13.69 3.33 16.57
C GLY A 175 14.82 2.54 15.92
N LYS A 176 15.45 1.65 16.69
CA LYS A 176 16.42 0.68 16.16
C LYS A 176 15.68 -0.47 15.48
N GLU A 177 16.35 -1.16 14.56
CA GLU A 177 15.88 -2.42 13.94
C GLU A 177 14.49 -2.32 13.27
N ASN A 178 14.04 -1.08 12.97
CA ASN A 178 12.72 -0.71 12.44
C ASN A 178 11.54 -0.91 13.41
N GLU A 179 11.81 -0.92 14.73
CA GLU A 179 10.80 -0.68 15.76
C GLU A 179 10.09 0.67 15.51
N THR A 180 8.78 0.77 15.77
CA THR A 180 8.00 2.00 15.60
C THR A 180 7.16 2.32 16.83
N ILE A 181 7.26 3.55 17.32
CA ILE A 181 6.44 4.06 18.43
C ILE A 181 5.47 5.10 17.87
N THR A 182 4.19 4.77 17.83
CA THR A 182 3.13 5.63 17.30
C THR A 182 2.90 6.84 18.18
N ARG A 183 2.87 8.03 17.56
CA ARG A 183 2.76 9.34 18.25
C ARG A 183 1.43 10.04 17.98
N TRP A 184 0.89 9.85 16.78
CA TRP A 184 -0.43 10.30 16.37
C TRP A 184 -1.13 9.26 15.49
N ALA A 185 -2.45 9.20 15.53
CA ALA A 185 -3.25 8.46 14.55
C ALA A 185 -4.44 9.29 14.05
N LEU A 186 -4.73 9.19 12.75
CA LEU A 186 -6.05 9.48 12.20
C LEU A 186 -6.85 8.18 12.24
N ARG A 187 -7.90 8.14 13.05
CA ARG A 187 -8.63 6.91 13.40
C ARG A 187 -10.10 7.01 13.03
N ALA A 188 -10.65 5.97 12.41
CA ALA A 188 -12.07 5.62 12.59
C ALA A 188 -12.15 4.60 13.74
N ASP A 189 -12.82 4.96 14.83
CA ASP A 189 -12.70 4.24 16.11
C ASP A 189 -13.41 2.87 16.14
N SER A 190 -13.23 2.14 17.24
CA SER A 190 -13.86 0.84 17.49
C SER A 190 -15.34 0.93 17.89
N SER A 191 -16.00 2.09 17.78
CA SER A 191 -17.42 2.22 18.16
C SER A 191 -18.31 1.41 17.21
N GLU A 192 -19.17 0.56 17.78
CA GLU A 192 -20.01 -0.38 17.02
C GLU A 192 -20.92 0.29 15.99
N GLU A 193 -21.08 -0.35 14.83
CA GLU A 193 -21.85 0.17 13.69
C GLU A 193 -23.20 -0.57 13.51
N PRO A 194 -24.23 -0.36 14.36
CA PRO A 194 -25.49 -1.10 14.29
C PRO A 194 -26.36 -0.71 13.09
N GLY A 195 -26.27 0.53 12.63
CA GLY A 195 -27.11 1.09 11.57
C GLY A 195 -27.07 2.62 11.53
N ASP A 196 -27.92 3.23 10.69
CA ASP A 196 -28.30 4.65 10.74
C ASP A 196 -27.14 5.66 10.86
N ASN A 197 -26.01 5.37 10.18
CA ASN A 197 -24.75 6.14 10.20
C ASN A 197 -24.09 6.30 11.58
N SER A 198 -24.50 5.50 12.58
CA SER A 198 -23.88 5.44 13.91
C SER A 198 -22.66 4.52 13.98
N GLY A 199 -21.89 4.61 15.06
CA GLY A 199 -20.59 3.95 15.22
C GLY A 199 -19.43 4.67 14.54
N ALA A 200 -18.23 4.11 14.66
CA ALA A 200 -17.02 4.49 13.90
C ALA A 200 -16.79 6.01 13.79
N ASP A 201 -16.59 6.67 14.93
CA ASP A 201 -16.34 8.11 14.98
C ASP A 201 -14.91 8.43 14.50
N MET A 202 -14.73 9.59 13.86
CA MET A 202 -13.43 10.02 13.33
C MET A 202 -12.66 10.77 14.41
N GLN A 203 -11.45 10.31 14.75
CA GLN A 203 -10.64 10.86 15.84
C GLN A 203 -9.23 11.21 15.37
N PHE A 204 -8.67 12.28 15.94
CA PHE A 204 -7.24 12.58 15.93
C PHE A 204 -6.70 12.13 17.29
N VAL A 205 -6.09 10.95 17.34
CA VAL A 205 -5.60 10.33 18.57
C VAL A 205 -4.15 10.72 18.81
N ARG A 206 -3.80 11.07 20.05
CA ARG A 206 -2.44 11.39 20.48
C ARG A 206 -1.91 10.33 21.45
N TYR A 207 -0.63 10.04 21.34
CA TYR A 207 0.07 9.03 22.12
C TYR A 207 1.23 9.64 22.93
N ASP A 208 1.74 8.91 23.91
CA ASP A 208 2.86 9.33 24.78
C ASP A 208 4.24 8.95 24.19
N ASP A 209 5.25 8.80 25.06
CA ASP A 209 6.60 8.37 24.68
C ASP A 209 6.78 6.84 24.63
N ASP A 210 5.91 6.09 25.30
CA ASP A 210 5.93 4.62 25.39
C ASP A 210 4.95 3.96 24.38
N GLY A 211 4.12 4.76 23.70
CA GLY A 211 3.16 4.31 22.69
C GLY A 211 1.75 4.02 23.23
N ASN A 212 1.41 4.51 24.44
CA ASN A 212 0.03 4.43 24.95
C ASN A 212 -0.82 5.58 24.39
N VAL A 213 -2.12 5.35 24.26
CA VAL A 213 -3.08 6.43 23.94
C VAL A 213 -3.21 7.36 25.15
N VAL A 214 -3.09 8.68 24.91
CA VAL A 214 -3.29 9.71 25.94
C VAL A 214 -4.69 10.30 25.84
N ASP A 215 -5.04 10.84 24.68
CA ASP A 215 -6.32 11.50 24.43
C ASP A 215 -6.65 11.59 22.93
N SER A 216 -7.91 11.89 22.63
CA SER A 216 -8.38 12.26 21.28
C SER A 216 -8.74 13.74 21.28
N PRO A 217 -7.77 14.66 21.11
CA PRO A 217 -7.99 16.11 21.22
C PRO A 217 -8.98 16.68 20.19
N LEU A 218 -9.25 15.98 19.08
CA LEU A 218 -10.33 16.30 18.15
C LEU A 218 -11.08 15.02 17.75
N THR A 219 -12.40 15.03 17.90
CA THR A 219 -13.31 13.94 17.51
C THR A 219 -14.48 14.50 16.70
N ILE A 220 -14.91 13.77 15.67
CA ILE A 220 -16.07 14.11 14.82
C ILE A 220 -17.03 12.93 14.81
N LYS A 221 -18.25 13.14 15.31
CA LYS A 221 -19.26 12.08 15.40
C LYS A 221 -19.79 11.72 14.02
N ARG A 222 -19.76 10.43 13.66
CA ARG A 222 -20.22 9.92 12.37
C ARG A 222 -21.71 10.15 12.14
N SER A 223 -22.51 9.98 13.21
CA SER A 223 -23.97 10.07 13.18
C SER A 223 -24.51 11.49 13.02
N SER A 224 -23.82 12.49 13.57
CA SER A 224 -24.29 13.87 13.63
C SER A 224 -23.40 14.89 12.92
N GLY A 225 -22.13 14.58 12.66
CA GLY A 225 -21.13 15.54 12.20
C GLY A 225 -20.82 16.65 13.22
N ASN A 226 -21.07 16.42 14.51
CA ASN A 226 -20.66 17.30 15.59
C ASN A 226 -19.14 17.15 15.82
N VAL A 227 -18.43 18.27 16.02
CA VAL A 227 -16.99 18.30 16.29
C VAL A 227 -16.76 18.60 17.78
N GLY A 228 -16.08 17.70 18.48
CA GLY A 228 -15.61 17.90 19.84
C GLY A 228 -14.12 18.23 19.87
N LEU A 229 -13.76 19.26 20.65
CA LEU A 229 -12.39 19.56 21.03
C LEU A 229 -12.20 19.19 22.51
N GLY A 230 -11.32 18.24 22.79
CA GLY A 230 -11.14 17.68 24.15
C GLY A 230 -12.33 16.86 24.67
N THR A 231 -13.31 16.52 23.84
CA THR A 231 -14.43 15.62 24.16
C THR A 231 -14.71 14.67 23.00
N ASN A 232 -15.06 13.42 23.35
CA ASN A 232 -15.49 12.40 22.40
C ASN A 232 -17.00 12.36 22.18
N ASP A 233 -17.78 13.09 22.98
CA ASP A 233 -19.24 13.17 22.90
C ASP A 233 -19.70 14.65 22.91
N PRO A 234 -19.54 15.36 21.78
CA PRO A 234 -19.95 16.76 21.61
C PRO A 234 -21.47 16.90 21.47
N ASP A 235 -22.11 17.65 22.37
CA ASP A 235 -23.56 17.88 22.40
C ASP A 235 -24.04 18.70 21.19
N THR A 236 -23.18 19.58 20.67
CA THR A 236 -23.50 20.51 19.57
C THR A 236 -22.43 20.51 18.47
N LYS A 237 -22.67 21.28 17.40
CA LYS A 237 -21.87 21.24 16.16
C LYS A 237 -20.38 21.55 16.35
N LEU A 238 -20.06 22.42 17.30
CA LEU A 238 -18.72 22.63 17.83
C LEU A 238 -18.84 22.66 19.35
N ASP A 239 -18.27 21.66 20.00
CA ASP A 239 -18.17 21.56 21.45
C ASP A 239 -16.70 21.66 21.88
N VAL A 240 -16.44 22.31 23.01
CA VAL A 240 -15.08 22.64 23.46
C VAL A 240 -14.99 22.39 24.97
N ASN A 241 -14.38 21.27 25.33
CA ASN A 241 -14.13 20.91 26.72
C ASN A 241 -12.91 21.68 27.25
N GLY A 242 -13.13 22.94 27.63
CA GLY A 242 -12.11 23.84 28.16
C GLY A 242 -12.71 25.08 28.82
N ASP A 243 -11.94 25.71 29.70
CA ASP A 243 -12.34 26.91 30.45
C ASP A 243 -12.16 28.22 29.66
N MET A 244 -11.33 28.21 28.61
CA MET A 244 -10.96 29.40 27.84
C MET A 244 -10.92 29.13 26.32
N LEU A 245 -11.58 29.98 25.54
CA LEU A 245 -11.43 30.04 24.08
C LEU A 245 -10.59 31.26 23.68
N ARG A 246 -9.40 31.04 23.12
CA ARG A 246 -8.49 32.11 22.68
C ARG A 246 -8.63 32.45 21.20
N ILE A 247 -9.32 33.54 20.90
CA ILE A 247 -9.23 34.24 19.60
C ILE A 247 -7.97 35.10 19.63
N ARG A 248 -7.06 34.97 18.65
CA ARG A 248 -5.71 35.58 18.71
C ARG A 248 -5.69 37.04 18.27
N ASP A 249 -6.33 37.33 17.15
CA ASP A 249 -6.32 38.65 16.52
C ASP A 249 -7.56 39.43 16.92
N LYS A 250 -7.39 40.72 17.21
CA LYS A 250 -8.50 41.64 17.49
C LYS A 250 -9.08 42.22 16.20
N PHE A 251 -10.37 42.51 16.22
CA PHE A 251 -11.09 43.13 15.10
C PHE A 251 -12.11 44.14 15.64
N THR A 252 -11.79 45.43 15.45
CA THR A 252 -12.70 46.56 15.65
C THR A 252 -13.50 46.80 14.37
N PRO A 253 -14.83 46.59 14.34
CA PRO A 253 -15.67 46.96 13.21
C PRO A 253 -15.64 48.49 13.00
N ALA A 254 -15.20 48.93 11.82
CA ALA A 254 -15.02 50.35 11.49
C ALA A 254 -16.32 51.19 11.58
N SER A 255 -17.49 50.54 11.52
CA SER A 255 -18.78 51.11 11.91
C SER A 255 -19.73 49.98 12.33
N SER A 256 -20.89 50.33 12.91
CA SER A 256 -21.97 49.36 13.19
C SER A 256 -22.58 48.73 11.93
N THR A 257 -22.23 49.22 10.73
CA THR A 257 -22.73 48.78 9.43
C THR A 257 -21.64 48.27 8.48
N VAL A 258 -20.42 48.02 8.97
CA VAL A 258 -19.37 47.39 8.15
C VAL A 258 -19.74 45.92 7.89
N ALA A 259 -19.30 45.38 6.75
CA ALA A 259 -19.76 44.09 6.26
C ALA A 259 -19.55 42.95 7.27
N CYS A 260 -20.59 42.15 7.52
CA CYS A 260 -20.54 41.00 8.43
C CYS A 260 -21.71 40.02 8.21
N SER A 261 -21.48 38.76 8.61
CA SER A 261 -22.48 37.68 8.60
C SER A 261 -23.02 37.43 10.01
N GLN A 262 -24.32 37.15 10.12
CA GLN A 262 -24.97 36.88 11.41
C GLN A 262 -24.24 35.78 12.20
N GLY A 263 -24.01 36.03 13.49
CA GLY A 263 -23.32 35.10 14.40
C GLY A 263 -21.80 35.28 14.45
N GLN A 264 -21.20 36.13 13.61
CA GLN A 264 -19.79 36.50 13.77
C GLN A 264 -19.58 37.24 15.11
N ILE A 265 -18.59 36.78 15.87
CA ILE A 265 -18.13 37.38 17.13
C ILE A 265 -16.70 37.90 16.92
N ALA A 266 -16.41 39.08 17.46
CA ALA A 266 -15.09 39.68 17.46
C ALA A 266 -14.82 40.41 18.79
N TRP A 267 -13.58 40.83 19.03
CA TRP A 267 -13.17 41.56 20.21
C TRP A 267 -12.10 42.59 19.87
N ASP A 268 -11.99 43.65 20.67
CA ASP A 268 -10.82 44.52 20.78
C ASP A 268 -10.54 44.83 22.26
N ASP A 269 -9.65 45.80 22.53
CA ASP A 269 -9.20 46.09 23.89
C ASP A 269 -10.32 46.65 24.79
N ASP A 270 -11.38 47.20 24.20
CA ASP A 270 -12.48 47.90 24.88
C ASP A 270 -13.83 47.15 24.78
N TYR A 271 -14.04 46.29 23.77
CA TYR A 271 -15.36 45.75 23.43
C TYR A 271 -15.36 44.30 22.94
N VAL A 272 -16.46 43.58 23.21
CA VAL A 272 -16.86 42.36 22.47
C VAL A 272 -17.98 42.72 21.50
N TYR A 273 -17.82 42.33 20.23
CA TYR A 273 -18.72 42.62 19.12
C TYR A 273 -19.46 41.36 18.66
N VAL A 274 -20.72 41.51 18.28
CA VAL A 274 -21.54 40.45 17.67
C VAL A 274 -22.30 41.02 16.46
N CYS A 275 -22.13 40.39 15.30
CA CYS A 275 -22.95 40.67 14.12
C CYS A 275 -24.31 39.97 14.31
N VAL A 276 -25.35 40.73 14.65
CA VAL A 276 -26.67 40.16 15.02
C VAL A 276 -27.59 39.90 13.84
N THR A 277 -27.26 40.46 12.68
CA THR A 277 -27.91 40.30 11.37
C THR A 277 -26.88 40.74 10.33
N GLU A 278 -27.05 40.37 9.06
CA GLU A 278 -26.17 40.82 7.98
C GLU A 278 -25.84 42.32 8.06
N ASN A 279 -24.55 42.64 8.00
CA ASN A 279 -23.99 44.00 8.03
C ASN A 279 -24.48 44.85 9.22
N LYS A 280 -24.70 44.22 10.39
CA LYS A 280 -25.23 44.87 11.59
C LYS A 280 -24.54 44.40 12.88
N TRP A 281 -23.48 45.13 13.26
CA TRP A 281 -22.79 44.91 14.53
C TRP A 281 -23.51 45.54 15.72
N LYS A 282 -23.55 44.81 16.83
CA LYS A 282 -23.69 45.33 18.19
C LYS A 282 -22.41 45.05 18.98
N ARG A 283 -22.24 45.71 20.13
CA ARG A 283 -21.13 45.44 21.06
C ARG A 283 -21.55 45.58 22.52
N THR A 284 -20.81 44.94 23.41
CA THR A 284 -20.81 45.21 24.86
C THR A 284 -19.42 45.69 25.27
N GLU A 285 -19.37 46.62 26.21
CA GLU A 285 -18.13 47.17 26.78
C GLU A 285 -17.47 46.15 27.71
N LEU A 286 -16.15 46.12 27.69
CA LEU A 286 -15.31 45.38 28.64
C LEU A 286 -14.92 46.31 29.79
N SER A 287 -14.90 45.79 31.01
CA SER A 287 -14.54 46.54 32.22
C SER A 287 -13.52 45.77 33.05
N SER A 288 -12.60 46.49 33.69
CA SER A 288 -11.77 45.93 34.75
C SER A 288 -12.62 45.43 35.92
N TRP A 289 -12.17 44.34 36.56
CA TRP A 289 -12.72 43.76 37.77
C TRP A 289 -11.93 44.19 39.02
#